data_AF-A0A1H9RHX7-F1
#
_entry.id   AF-A0A1H9RHX7-F1
#
_cell.length_a   1.000
_cell.length_b   1.000
_cell.length_c   1.000
_cell.angle_alpha   90.00
_cell.angle_beta   90.00
_cell.angle_gamma   90.00
#
_symmetry.space_group_name_H-M   'P 1'
#
loop_
_entity.id
_entity.type
_entity.pdbx_description
1 polymer ?
#
loop_
_entity_poly.entity_id
_entity_poly.type
_entity_poly.pdbx_seq_one_letter_code
_entity_poly.pdbx_strand_id
1 'polypeptide(L)' 'MIFQPDTLKDKVEFFEAATLQLLEKQISKKIDDNQSIMLEVHNVSHQLTIDPKTGKKIYTAAVHFKQKQ' A
#
# COMPACT_ATOMS: atom_id res chain seq x y z
N MET A 1 27.09 -23.99 1.91
CA MET A 1 26.10 -23.19 1.17
C MET A 1 25.44 -22.24 2.15
N ILE A 2 25.51 -20.93 1.90
CA ILE A 2 24.81 -19.94 2.70
C ILE A 2 23.44 -19.77 2.05
N PHE A 3 22.37 -20.24 2.71
CA PHE A 3 21.00 -19.95 2.29
C PHE A 3 20.74 -18.47 2.53
N GLN A 4 20.82 -17.65 1.48
CA GLN A 4 20.22 -16.33 1.50
C GLN A 4 18.75 -16.53 1.12
N PRO A 5 17.79 -16.31 2.04
CA PRO A 5 16.39 -16.29 1.66
C PRO A 5 16.21 -15.23 0.57
N ASP A 6 15.53 -15.57 -0.52
CA ASP A 6 15.16 -14.61 -1.55
C ASP A 6 14.36 -13.48 -0.89
N THR A 7 15.03 -12.36 -0.64
CA THR A 7 14.42 -11.20 -0.01
C THR A 7 13.38 -10.63 -0.95
N LEU A 8 12.18 -10.38 -0.43
CA LEU A 8 11.11 -9.75 -1.18
C LEU A 8 11.58 -8.35 -1.63
N LYS A 9 11.73 -8.15 -2.95
CA LYS A 9 12.27 -6.91 -3.52
C LYS A 9 11.20 -5.88 -3.83
N ASP A 10 10.08 -6.35 -4.34
CA ASP A 10 8.97 -5.52 -4.81
C ASP A 10 7.65 -6.07 -4.30
N LYS A 11 6.76 -5.16 -3.90
CA LYS A 11 5.42 -5.49 -3.47
C LYS A 11 4.47 -4.35 -3.83
N VAL A 12 3.48 -4.63 -4.66
CA VAL A 12 2.37 -3.71 -4.93
C VAL A 12 1.18 -4.14 -4.09
N GLU A 13 0.60 -3.20 -3.34
CA GLU A 13 -0.60 -3.44 -2.54
C GLU A 13 -1.65 -2.36 -2.83
N PHE A 14 -2.91 -2.79 -2.98
CA PHE A 14 -4.04 -1.90 -3.21
C PHE A 14 -4.80 -1.68 -1.92
N PHE A 15 -5.21 -0.45 -1.69
CA PHE A 15 -5.99 -0.03 -0.53
C PHE A 15 -7.26 0.65 -1.00
N GLU A 16 -8.32 0.48 -0.22
CA GLU A 16 -9.57 1.21 -0.41
C GLU A 16 -10.17 1.63 0.94
N ALA A 17 -10.87 2.76 0.93
CA ALA A 17 -11.60 3.23 2.09
C ALA A 17 -12.74 4.18 1.71
N ALA A 18 -13.70 4.32 2.64
CA ALA A 18 -14.80 5.28 2.50
C ALA A 18 -14.36 6.74 2.71
N THR A 19 -13.20 6.98 3.34
CA THR A 19 -12.65 8.32 3.55
C THR A 19 -11.13 8.32 3.34
N LEU A 20 -10.59 9.48 2.98
CA LEU A 20 -9.14 9.64 2.80
C LEU A 20 -8.37 9.35 4.10
N GLN A 21 -8.89 9.77 5.25
CA GLN A 21 -8.25 9.53 6.56
C GLN A 21 -8.17 8.04 6.90
N LEU A 22 -9.19 7.25 6.55
CA LEU A 22 -9.16 5.80 6.74
C LEU A 22 -8.18 5.14 5.77
N LEU A 23 -8.08 5.65 4.54
CA LEU A 23 -7.11 5.17 3.55
C LEU A 23 -5.67 5.41 4.05
N GLU A 24 -5.38 6.64 4.51
CA GLU A 24 -4.09 7.02 5.08
C GLU A 24 -3.73 6.12 6.27
N LYS A 25 -4.66 5.91 7.21
CA LYS A 25 -4.42 5.04 8.38
C LYS A 25 -4.08 3.60 7.97
N GLN A 26 -4.74 3.05 6.95
CA GLN A 26 -4.45 1.71 6.44
C GLN A 26 -3.04 1.64 5.81
N ILE A 27 -2.70 2.64 4.99
CA ILE A 27 -1.39 2.71 4.34
C ILE A 27 -0.29 2.86 5.38
N SER A 28 -0.43 3.78 6.35
CA SER A 28 0.54 3.97 7.44
C SER A 28 0.76 2.69 8.24
N LYS A 29 -0.32 1.98 8.60
CA LYS A 29 -0.18 0.69 9.27
C LYS A 29 0.63 -0.31 8.43
N LYS A 30 0.39 -0.38 7.11
CA LYS A 30 1.17 -1.28 6.26
C LYS A 30 2.62 -0.85 6.13
N ILE A 31 2.92 0.45 6.13
CA ILE A 31 4.30 0.96 6.14
C ILE A 31 5.03 0.45 7.39
N ASP A 32 4.40 0.54 8.56
CA ASP A 32 4.97 0.05 9.82
C ASP A 32 5.18 -1.47 9.80
N ASP A 33 4.17 -2.22 9.36
CA ASP A 33 4.26 -3.69 9.25
C ASP A 33 5.38 -4.10 8.28
N ASN A 34 5.55 -3.38 7.16
CA ASN A 34 6.56 -3.66 6.13
C ASN A 34 8.00 -3.34 6.56
N GLN A 35 8.22 -2.54 7.62
CA GLN A 35 9.56 -2.33 8.18
C GLN A 35 10.19 -3.66 8.63
N SER A 36 9.38 -4.60 9.13
CA SER A 36 9.83 -5.92 9.58
C SER A 36 10.43 -6.79 8.46
N ILE A 37 10.08 -6.49 7.21
CA ILE A 37 10.54 -7.20 6.01
C ILE A 37 11.41 -6.31 5.10
N MET A 38 11.97 -5.22 5.65
CA MET A 38 12.92 -4.32 4.97
C MET A 38 12.37 -3.69 3.68
N LEU A 39 11.06 -3.45 3.63
CA LEU A 39 10.42 -2.74 2.53
C LEU A 39 10.10 -1.29 2.92
N GLU A 40 10.30 -0.36 2.00
CA GLU A 40 9.93 1.05 2.09
C GLU A 40 8.98 1.46 0.96
N VAL A 41 8.33 2.61 1.08
CA VAL A 41 7.45 3.13 0.03
C VAL A 41 8.30 3.63 -1.14
N HIS A 42 8.11 3.05 -2.32
CA HIS A 42 8.68 3.58 -3.56
C HIS A 42 7.79 4.65 -4.18
N ASN A 43 6.49 4.37 -4.27
CA ASN A 43 5.52 5.22 -4.95
C ASN A 43 4.10 4.97 -4.42
N VAL A 44 3.28 6.02 -4.45
CA VAL A 44 1.85 5.95 -4.11
C VAL A 44 1.04 6.62 -5.22
N SER A 45 0.11 5.89 -5.82
CA SER A 45 -0.86 6.44 -6.78
C SER A 45 -2.25 6.42 -6.15
N HIS A 46 -2.94 7.56 -6.17
CA HIS A 46 -4.28 7.72 -5.61
C HIS A 46 -5.32 7.81 -6.72
N GLN A 47 -6.49 7.21 -6.48
CA GLN A 47 -7.65 7.37 -7.34
C GLN A 47 -8.92 7.48 -6.50
N LEU A 48 -9.80 8.40 -6.89
CA LEU A 48 -11.15 8.53 -6.35
C LEU A 48 -12.14 7.98 -7.38
N THR A 49 -12.94 7.01 -6.95
CA THR A 49 -14.04 6.47 -7.76
C THR A 49 -15.35 6.77 -7.07
N ILE A 50 -16.40 7.06 -7.85
CA ILE A 50 -17.76 7.22 -7.33
C ILE A 50 -18.53 5.98 -7.74
N ASP A 51 -19.10 5.28 -6.77
CA ASP A 51 -19.96 4.13 -7.04
C ASP A 51 -21.20 4.62 -7.83
N PRO A 52 -21.40 4.16 -9.07
CA PRO A 52 -22.49 4.64 -9.93
C PRO A 52 -23.88 4.26 -9.40
N LYS A 53 -23.98 3.25 -8.53
CA LYS A 53 -25.26 2.80 -7.95
C LYS A 53 -25.59 3.54 -6.66
N THR A 54 -24.60 3.80 -5.82
CA THR A 54 -24.82 4.37 -4.47
C THR A 54 -24.42 5.83 -4.35
N GLY A 55 -23.70 6.39 -5.33
CA GLY A 55 -23.14 7.74 -5.29
C GLY A 55 -22.01 7.91 -4.26
N LYS A 56 -21.59 6.84 -3.59
CA LYS A 56 -20.56 6.90 -2.54
C LYS A 56 -19.19 7.09 -3.15
N LYS A 57 -18.40 7.94 -2.51
CA LYS A 57 -16.97 8.12 -2.80
C LYS A 57 -16.19 6.92 -2.26
N ILE A 58 -15.36 6.32 -3.11
CA ILE A 58 -14.43 5.25 -2.79
C ILE A 58 -13.03 5.80 -3.06
N TYR A 59 -12.26 5.96 -1.99
CA TYR A 59 -10.87 6.38 -2.08
C TYR A 59 -10.01 5.13 -2.22
N THR A 60 -9.13 5.12 -3.21
CA THR A 60 -8.26 3.99 -3.51
C THR A 60 -6.81 4.45 -3.65
N ALA A 61 -5.88 3.56 -3.33
CA ALA A 61 -4.47 3.78 -3.60
C ALA A 61 -3.78 2.49 -4.03
N ALA A 62 -2.87 2.60 -5.00
CA ALA A 62 -1.89 1.58 -5.30
C ALA A 62 -0.55 2.01 -4.70
N VAL A 63 -0.04 1.24 -3.75
CA VAL A 63 1.24 1.51 -3.08
C VAL A 63 2.27 0.49 -3.57
N HIS A 64 3.34 0.99 -4.18
CA HIS A 64 4.51 0.19 -4.52
C HIS A 64 5.52 0.30 -3.38
N PHE A 65 5.73 -0.81 -2.70
CA PHE A 65 6.81 -1.00 -1.74
C PHE A 65 8.00 -1.67 -2.42
N LYS A 66 9.19 -1.20 -2.10
CA LYS A 66 10.45 -1.74 -2.62
C LYS A 66 11.40 -2.03 -1.46
N GLN A 67 12.40 -2.86 -1.70
CA GLN A 67 13.48 -3.06 -0.75
C GLN A 67 14.13 -1.70 -0.42
N LYS A 68 14.32 -1.47 0.88
CA LYS A 68 15.02 -0.30 1.39
C LYS A 68 16.42 -0.24 0.79
N GLN A 69 16.72 0.87 0.10
CA GLN A 69 18.05 1.12 -0.46
C GLN A 69 19.04 1.60 0.60
#